data_AF-A0A1M7JF26-F1
#
_entry.id   AF-A0A1M7JF26-F1
#
_cell.length_a   1.000
_cell.length_b   1.000
_cell.length_c   1.000
_cell.angle_alpha   90.00
_cell.angle_beta   90.00
_cell.angle_gamma   90.00
#
_symmetry.space_group_name_H-M   'P 1'
#
loop_
_entity.id
_entity.type
_entity.pdbx_description
1 polymer ?
#
loop_
_entity_poly.entity_id
_entity_poly.type
_entity_poly.pdbx_seq_one_letter_code
_entity_poly.pdbx_strand_id
1 'polypeptide(L)'
;MAKPSVLLILEGTYPFNGGGVSTWAHILCNRVSNVDFKLYSINASFEKEYKYKLSDNISEVIQVPLWTPDEPYDYISYGEEYYKTVAKKEWTNDEVVAQKFIPIFKSLLEFIYSDDRDIEDLDIIFHQLWFYFEDYDYKETIRNEQVWQTYRDTLAKFIIGERNPDASLIDITIGLRWIYRFLIPLAIVNIPKVDVSHLTLSGFPVIPALIANYKYGTPIILTEHGVFIRERLLAINNSEYPYFLKSLLIRFSEAIARLVYHKAEVIISVNKFNQKWEKWYGADPKKFRIIYNGIDPKVFKPGPKPAHLKDIPTVVALARIFELKDILTMIRSCAVVKKNIPEVQYLVYGDDDAVPEYTKGCLELITELGLQNNLAKF
;
A
#
# COMPACT_ATOMS: atom_id res chain seq x y z
N MET A 1 -13.15 -31.91 -4.52
CA MET A 1 -12.77 -30.80 -5.43
C MET A 1 -11.44 -30.25 -4.93
N ALA A 2 -10.53 -29.88 -5.83
CA ALA A 2 -9.32 -29.16 -5.44
C ALA A 2 -9.73 -27.84 -4.76
N LYS A 3 -8.98 -27.42 -3.73
CA LYS A 3 -9.20 -26.11 -3.13
C LYS A 3 -8.83 -25.02 -4.15
N PRO A 4 -9.61 -23.93 -4.26
CA PRO A 4 -9.17 -22.76 -5.01
C PRO A 4 -7.87 -22.20 -4.43
N SER A 5 -7.01 -21.74 -5.32
CA SER A 5 -5.72 -21.13 -5.03
C SER A 5 -5.78 -19.61 -5.14
N VAL A 6 -5.20 -18.90 -4.17
CA VAL A 6 -5.20 -17.44 -4.11
C VAL A 6 -3.78 -16.92 -4.01
N LEU A 7 -3.38 -16.00 -4.91
CA LEU A 7 -2.19 -15.18 -4.73
C LEU A 7 -2.59 -13.95 -3.92
N LEU A 8 -2.30 -13.95 -2.62
CA LEU A 8 -2.52 -12.81 -1.73
C LEU A 8 -1.32 -11.87 -1.83
N ILE A 9 -1.57 -10.65 -2.32
CA ILE A 9 -0.54 -9.68 -2.66
C ILE A 9 -0.58 -8.52 -1.67
N LEU A 10 0.56 -8.27 -1.04
CA LEU A 10 0.70 -7.42 0.12
C LEU A 10 1.87 -6.44 -0.05
N GLU A 11 1.78 -5.25 0.53
CA GLU A 11 2.88 -4.29 0.62
C GLU A 11 3.14 -3.93 2.07
N GLY A 12 4.39 -3.98 2.50
CA GLY A 12 4.82 -3.51 3.82
C GLY A 12 4.07 -4.15 5.00
N THR A 13 3.51 -5.35 4.82
CA THR A 13 2.62 -6.01 5.79
C THR A 13 2.98 -7.50 5.92
N TYR A 14 2.02 -8.41 5.90
CA TYR A 14 2.22 -9.83 6.19
C TYR A 14 3.09 -10.52 5.11
N PRO A 15 3.96 -11.49 5.49
CA PRO A 15 4.21 -12.00 6.84
C PRO A 15 5.38 -11.35 7.58
N PHE A 16 6.01 -10.31 7.01
CA PHE A 16 7.26 -9.75 7.52
C PHE A 16 7.07 -8.53 8.43
N ASN A 17 5.99 -7.79 8.24
CA ASN A 17 5.69 -6.57 8.97
C ASN A 17 4.39 -6.70 9.76
N GLY A 18 4.33 -6.03 10.92
CA GLY A 18 3.14 -6.01 11.77
C GLY A 18 2.09 -4.98 11.31
N GLY A 19 0.94 -4.97 11.97
CA GLY A 19 -0.11 -3.99 11.73
C GLY A 19 -1.49 -4.63 11.54
N GLY A 20 -2.52 -3.79 11.42
CA GLY A 20 -3.91 -4.25 11.30
C GLY A 20 -4.16 -5.13 10.08
N VAL A 21 -3.61 -4.74 8.92
CA VAL A 21 -3.70 -5.53 7.67
C VAL A 21 -2.97 -6.85 7.81
N SER A 22 -1.80 -6.88 8.46
CA SER A 22 -1.06 -8.12 8.68
C SER A 22 -1.80 -9.10 9.59
N THR A 23 -2.42 -8.59 10.66
CA THR A 23 -3.28 -9.40 11.54
C THR A 23 -4.49 -9.94 10.78
N TRP A 24 -5.12 -9.12 9.93
CA TRP A 24 -6.22 -9.56 9.08
C TRP A 24 -5.78 -10.65 8.10
N ALA A 25 -4.67 -10.48 7.39
CA ALA A 25 -4.14 -11.45 6.43
C ALA A 25 -3.78 -12.78 7.12
N HIS A 26 -3.14 -12.70 8.28
CA HIS A 26 -2.83 -13.88 9.09
C HIS A 26 -4.09 -14.64 9.52
N ILE A 27 -5.13 -13.92 9.97
CA ILE A 27 -6.42 -14.54 10.32
C ILE A 27 -7.07 -15.16 9.10
N LEU A 28 -7.08 -14.47 7.95
CA LEU A 28 -7.64 -14.95 6.69
C LEU A 28 -7.00 -16.30 6.30
N CYS A 29 -5.68 -16.33 6.18
CA CYS A 29 -4.95 -17.53 5.76
C CYS A 29 -5.10 -18.69 6.76
N ASN A 30 -5.23 -18.41 8.05
CA ASN A 30 -5.38 -19.46 9.08
C ASN A 30 -6.80 -19.99 9.24
N ARG A 31 -7.82 -19.15 9.05
CA ARG A 31 -9.22 -19.49 9.33
C ARG A 31 -9.98 -19.98 8.10
N VAL A 32 -9.58 -19.57 6.91
CA VAL A 32 -10.19 -20.01 5.65
C VAL A 32 -9.47 -21.28 5.17
N SER A 33 -9.93 -22.44 5.64
CA SER A 33 -9.28 -23.74 5.40
C SER A 33 -9.57 -24.37 4.04
N ASN A 34 -10.55 -23.84 3.31
CA ASN A 34 -10.97 -24.32 2.00
C ASN A 34 -10.29 -23.59 0.83
N VAL A 35 -9.19 -22.87 1.08
CA VAL A 35 -8.41 -22.11 0.11
C VAL A 35 -6.93 -22.39 0.35
N ASP A 36 -6.15 -22.51 -0.72
CA ASP A 36 -4.69 -22.55 -0.64
C ASP A 36 -4.12 -21.19 -1.04
N PHE A 37 -3.24 -20.63 -0.21
CA PHE A 37 -2.68 -19.29 -0.36
C PHE A 37 -1.22 -19.35 -0.81
N LYS A 38 -0.87 -18.43 -1.71
CA LYS A 38 0.49 -18.03 -2.01
C LYS A 38 0.63 -16.56 -1.66
N LEU A 39 1.71 -16.18 -0.99
CA LEU A 39 1.93 -14.78 -0.62
C LEU A 39 2.86 -14.13 -1.63
N TYR A 40 2.52 -12.91 -2.07
CA TYR A 40 3.43 -12.03 -2.79
C TYR A 40 3.61 -10.76 -1.96
N SER A 41 4.70 -10.70 -1.20
CA SER A 41 4.97 -9.67 -0.20
C SER A 41 6.02 -8.69 -0.70
N ILE A 42 5.58 -7.50 -1.06
CA ILE A 42 6.45 -6.38 -1.43
C ILE A 42 6.92 -5.68 -0.16
N ASN A 43 8.22 -5.59 0.04
CA ASN A 43 8.83 -5.01 1.24
C ASN A 43 9.78 -3.88 0.89
N ALA A 44 10.08 -3.04 1.87
CA ALA A 44 11.08 -2.00 1.66
C ALA A 44 12.49 -2.58 1.54
N SER A 45 12.84 -3.47 2.47
CA SER A 45 14.11 -4.20 2.51
C SER A 45 13.86 -5.69 2.35
N PHE A 46 14.94 -6.46 2.17
CA PHE A 46 14.88 -7.92 2.27
C PHE A 46 14.79 -8.34 3.73
N GLU A 47 13.75 -9.09 4.07
CA GLU A 47 13.45 -9.57 5.42
C GLU A 47 13.79 -11.06 5.52
N LYS A 48 14.57 -11.43 6.53
CA LYS A 48 15.08 -12.81 6.72
C LYS A 48 14.10 -13.72 7.45
N GLU A 49 13.24 -13.17 8.29
CA GLU A 49 12.38 -13.93 9.19
C GLU A 49 10.92 -13.45 9.13
N TYR A 50 10.00 -14.39 9.30
CA TYR A 50 8.58 -14.08 9.41
C TYR A 50 8.25 -13.62 10.83
N LYS A 51 7.46 -12.53 10.96
CA LYS A 51 6.91 -12.12 12.27
C LYS A 51 5.70 -12.96 12.69
N TYR A 52 5.18 -13.78 11.78
CA TYR A 52 4.00 -14.60 11.99
C TYR A 52 4.30 -16.06 11.68
N LYS A 53 3.72 -16.97 12.47
CA LYS A 53 3.69 -18.39 12.14
C LYS A 53 2.74 -18.63 10.97
N LEU A 54 3.24 -19.15 9.86
CA LEU A 54 2.42 -19.47 8.69
C LEU A 54 1.61 -20.75 8.93
N SER A 55 0.40 -20.85 8.38
CA SER A 55 -0.40 -22.08 8.39
C SER A 55 -0.09 -22.96 7.19
N ASP A 56 -0.52 -24.22 7.28
CA ASP A 56 -0.42 -25.21 6.21
C ASP A 56 -1.23 -24.84 4.95
N ASN A 57 -2.14 -23.86 5.04
CA ASN A 57 -2.83 -23.32 3.87
C ASN A 57 -1.93 -22.44 3.02
N ILE A 58 -0.74 -22.04 3.50
CA ILE A 58 0.20 -21.20 2.74
C ILE A 58 1.26 -22.10 2.12
N SER A 59 1.22 -22.28 0.80
CA SER A 59 2.15 -23.17 0.10
C SER A 59 3.45 -22.47 -0.34
N GLU A 60 3.44 -21.14 -0.45
CA GLU A 60 4.55 -20.38 -1.03
C GLU A 60 4.56 -18.93 -0.52
N VAL A 61 5.76 -18.36 -0.34
CA VAL A 61 5.97 -16.94 -0.01
C VAL A 61 7.01 -16.36 -0.96
N ILE A 62 6.57 -15.45 -1.82
CA ILE A 62 7.38 -14.68 -2.73
C ILE A 62 7.59 -13.31 -2.08
N GLN A 63 8.84 -12.93 -1.83
CA GLN A 63 9.17 -11.61 -1.27
C GLN A 63 9.81 -10.76 -2.37
N VAL A 64 9.49 -9.47 -2.42
CA VAL A 64 10.08 -8.52 -3.37
C VAL A 64 10.57 -7.28 -2.64
N PRO A 65 11.89 -7.14 -2.40
CA PRO A 65 12.46 -5.95 -1.80
C PRO A 65 12.58 -4.82 -2.83
N LEU A 66 12.00 -3.66 -2.56
CA LEU A 66 12.00 -2.53 -3.51
C LEU A 66 13.16 -1.55 -3.31
N TRP A 67 13.55 -1.28 -2.07
CA TRP A 67 14.48 -0.20 -1.71
C TRP A 67 15.88 -0.71 -1.32
N THR A 68 16.31 -1.83 -1.91
CA THR A 68 17.64 -2.42 -1.70
C THR A 68 18.68 -1.88 -2.69
N PRO A 69 19.98 -1.92 -2.33
CA PRO A 69 21.06 -1.65 -3.28
C PRO A 69 21.09 -2.66 -4.44
N ASP A 70 20.82 -3.93 -4.13
CA ASP A 70 20.86 -5.05 -5.08
C ASP A 70 19.49 -5.34 -5.71
N GLU A 71 19.47 -6.13 -6.77
CA GLU A 71 18.26 -6.53 -7.48
C GLU A 71 17.49 -7.60 -6.70
N PRO A 72 16.16 -7.71 -6.85
CA PRO A 72 15.40 -8.76 -6.17
C PRO A 72 15.94 -10.18 -6.42
N TYR A 73 16.46 -10.44 -7.62
CA TYR A 73 17.07 -11.73 -8.01
C TYR A 73 18.39 -12.03 -7.29
N ASP A 74 19.07 -11.03 -6.74
CA ASP A 74 20.30 -11.21 -5.95
C ASP A 74 19.99 -11.77 -4.54
N TYR A 75 18.75 -11.60 -4.07
CA TYR A 75 18.31 -12.08 -2.76
C TYR A 75 17.54 -13.40 -2.83
N ILE A 76 16.72 -13.60 -3.86
CA ILE A 76 15.75 -14.70 -3.94
C ILE A 76 15.65 -15.20 -5.39
N SER A 77 15.55 -16.53 -5.55
CA SER A 77 15.17 -17.13 -6.82
C SER A 77 13.64 -17.12 -6.99
N TYR A 78 13.17 -16.58 -8.12
CA TYR A 78 11.75 -16.62 -8.51
C TYR A 78 11.40 -17.82 -9.39
N GLY A 79 12.18 -18.91 -9.28
CA GLY A 79 11.95 -20.15 -10.05
C GLY A 79 12.35 -20.06 -11.54
N GLU A 80 13.04 -19.00 -11.95
CA GLU A 80 13.66 -18.93 -13.28
C GLU A 80 15.03 -19.60 -13.29
N GLU A 81 15.33 -20.29 -14.39
CA GLU A 81 16.64 -20.90 -14.62
C GLU A 81 17.68 -19.82 -14.94
N TYR A 82 18.86 -19.90 -14.34
CA TYR A 82 19.91 -18.87 -14.43
C TYR A 82 20.26 -18.46 -15.85
N TYR A 83 20.32 -19.40 -16.81
CA TYR A 83 20.64 -19.10 -18.19
C TYR A 83 19.63 -18.17 -18.87
N LYS A 84 18.36 -18.16 -18.42
CA LYS A 84 17.34 -17.24 -18.94
C LYS A 84 17.62 -15.82 -18.47
N THR A 85 18.01 -15.64 -17.22
CA THR A 85 18.41 -14.32 -16.70
C THR A 85 19.62 -13.77 -17.45
N VAL A 86 20.61 -14.60 -17.75
CA VAL A 86 21.77 -14.20 -18.57
C VAL A 86 21.36 -13.86 -19.99
N ALA A 87 20.52 -14.68 -20.63
CA ALA A 87 20.04 -14.43 -21.99
C ALA A 87 19.27 -13.10 -22.10
N LYS A 88 18.40 -12.77 -21.13
CA LYS A 88 17.70 -11.48 -21.09
C LYS A 88 18.68 -10.30 -21.11
N LYS A 89 19.78 -10.38 -20.35
CA LYS A 89 20.82 -9.35 -20.33
C LYS A 89 21.54 -9.24 -21.68
N GLU A 90 21.89 -10.37 -22.30
CA GLU A 90 22.54 -10.40 -23.62
C GLU A 90 21.64 -9.88 -24.74
N TRP A 91 20.33 -10.14 -24.67
CA TRP A 91 19.36 -9.68 -25.67
C TRP A 91 18.95 -8.21 -25.50
N THR A 92 19.23 -7.62 -24.33
CA THR A 92 18.94 -6.21 -24.07
C THR A 92 20.07 -5.34 -24.59
N ASN A 93 19.87 -4.72 -25.74
CA ASN A 93 20.83 -3.80 -26.36
C ASN A 93 20.15 -2.48 -26.75
N ASP A 94 20.95 -1.48 -27.13
CA ASP A 94 20.48 -0.13 -27.45
C ASP A 94 19.41 -0.12 -28.55
N GLU A 95 19.55 -0.95 -29.59
CA GLU A 95 18.57 -1.00 -30.67
C GLU A 95 17.22 -1.52 -30.18
N VAL A 96 17.23 -2.60 -29.39
CA VAL A 96 16.03 -3.18 -28.78
C VAL A 96 15.35 -2.18 -27.85
N VAL A 97 16.12 -1.51 -26.99
CA VAL A 97 15.58 -0.49 -26.08
C VAL A 97 14.94 0.64 -26.88
N ALA A 98 15.65 1.19 -27.87
CA ALA A 98 15.16 2.28 -28.72
C ALA A 98 13.86 1.93 -29.44
N GLN A 99 13.78 0.74 -30.05
CA GLN A 99 12.67 0.36 -30.92
C GLN A 99 11.47 -0.18 -30.14
N LYS A 100 11.71 -0.92 -29.05
CA LYS A 100 10.65 -1.64 -28.33
C LYS A 100 10.25 -0.98 -27.01
N PHE A 101 11.20 -0.51 -26.20
CA PHE A 101 10.90 0.00 -24.87
C PHE A 101 10.54 1.49 -24.87
N ILE A 102 11.33 2.32 -25.56
CA ILE A 102 11.17 3.79 -25.55
C ILE A 102 9.75 4.25 -25.95
N PRO A 103 9.07 3.67 -26.96
CA PRO A 103 7.69 4.04 -27.28
C PRO A 103 6.71 3.77 -26.12
N ILE A 104 6.85 2.64 -25.43
CA ILE A 104 6.00 2.25 -24.30
C ILE A 104 6.26 3.19 -23.12
N PHE A 105 7.54 3.43 -22.81
CA PHE A 105 7.96 4.29 -21.72
C PHE A 105 7.51 5.74 -21.92
N LYS A 106 7.63 6.26 -23.15
CA LYS A 106 7.10 7.59 -23.50
C LYS A 106 5.58 7.65 -23.30
N SER A 107 4.85 6.62 -23.72
CA SER A 107 3.39 6.55 -23.54
C SER A 107 3.00 6.54 -22.05
N LEU A 108 3.76 5.85 -21.20
CA LEU A 108 3.60 5.86 -19.75
C LEU A 108 3.83 7.27 -19.17
N LEU A 109 4.93 7.94 -19.56
CA LEU A 109 5.23 9.28 -19.07
C LEU A 109 4.15 10.28 -19.50
N GLU A 110 3.72 10.24 -20.75
CA GLU A 110 2.62 11.07 -21.23
C GLU A 110 1.33 10.77 -20.47
N PHE A 111 1.02 9.50 -20.17
CA PHE A 111 -0.13 9.16 -19.34
C PHE A 111 -0.04 9.78 -17.93
N ILE A 112 1.13 9.68 -17.29
CA ILE A 112 1.34 10.20 -15.93
C ILE A 112 1.17 11.72 -15.90
N TYR A 113 1.72 12.44 -16.88
CA TYR A 113 1.78 13.90 -16.85
C TYR A 113 0.65 14.63 -17.58
N SER A 114 -0.06 13.97 -18.48
CA SER A 114 -1.26 14.52 -19.12
C SER A 114 -2.47 14.46 -18.19
N ASP A 115 -3.34 15.46 -18.30
CA ASP A 115 -4.63 15.46 -17.63
C ASP A 115 -5.64 14.67 -18.49
N ASP A 116 -6.49 13.85 -17.86
CA ASP A 116 -7.65 13.15 -18.46
C ASP A 116 -7.35 12.15 -19.61
N ARG A 117 -6.75 11.00 -19.24
CA ARG A 117 -6.54 9.84 -20.14
C ARG A 117 -7.44 8.67 -19.75
N ASP A 118 -7.83 7.89 -20.76
CA ASP A 118 -8.64 6.68 -20.59
C ASP A 118 -7.81 5.63 -19.85
N ILE A 119 -8.37 5.02 -18.80
CA ILE A 119 -7.66 4.04 -18.00
C ILE A 119 -7.31 2.77 -18.79
N GLU A 120 -8.05 2.49 -19.87
CA GLU A 120 -7.75 1.39 -20.79
C GLU A 120 -6.38 1.57 -21.47
N ASP A 121 -5.97 2.81 -21.76
CA ASP A 121 -4.63 3.09 -22.29
C ASP A 121 -3.54 2.65 -21.31
N LEU A 122 -3.75 2.86 -20.00
CA LEU A 122 -2.79 2.46 -18.98
C LEU A 122 -2.73 0.93 -18.84
N ASP A 123 -3.86 0.24 -18.95
CA ASP A 123 -3.87 -1.24 -18.98
C ASP A 123 -3.05 -1.77 -20.16
N ILE A 124 -3.25 -1.20 -21.35
CA ILE A 124 -2.46 -1.53 -22.56
C ILE A 124 -0.97 -1.27 -22.34
N ILE A 125 -0.61 -0.12 -21.77
CA ILE A 125 0.79 0.22 -21.45
C ILE A 125 1.39 -0.82 -20.50
N PHE A 126 0.69 -1.20 -19.42
CA PHE A 126 1.18 -2.21 -18.48
C PHE A 126 1.28 -3.61 -19.11
N HIS A 127 0.37 -3.96 -20.01
CA HIS A 127 0.45 -5.19 -20.78
C HIS A 127 1.69 -5.21 -21.70
N GLN A 128 1.96 -4.11 -22.40
CA GLN A 128 3.16 -3.96 -23.24
C GLN A 128 4.46 -3.98 -22.42
N LEU A 129 4.47 -3.33 -21.24
CA LEU A 129 5.61 -3.36 -20.33
C LEU A 129 5.90 -4.78 -19.85
N TRP A 130 4.88 -5.51 -19.40
CA TRP A 130 5.03 -6.92 -19.01
C TRP A 130 5.57 -7.76 -20.17
N PHE A 131 4.96 -7.64 -21.36
CA PHE A 131 5.39 -8.40 -22.54
C PHE A 131 6.85 -8.11 -22.92
N TYR A 132 7.30 -6.85 -22.80
CA TYR A 132 8.69 -6.50 -23.01
C TYR A 132 9.62 -7.16 -21.97
N PHE A 133 9.31 -7.08 -20.67
CA PHE A 133 10.17 -7.65 -19.61
C PHE A 133 10.08 -9.19 -19.50
N GLU A 134 9.18 -9.82 -20.25
CA GLU A 134 9.21 -11.27 -20.44
C GLU A 134 10.49 -11.72 -21.15
N ASP A 135 10.98 -10.93 -22.12
CA ASP A 135 12.15 -11.26 -22.95
C ASP A 135 13.42 -10.46 -22.61
N TYR A 136 13.29 -9.30 -21.97
CA TYR A 136 14.39 -8.35 -21.77
C TYR A 136 14.66 -8.03 -20.30
N ASP A 137 15.90 -7.66 -19.98
CA ASP A 137 16.34 -7.38 -18.62
C ASP A 137 15.86 -6.00 -18.15
N TYR A 138 15.29 -5.97 -16.95
CA TYR A 138 14.71 -4.75 -16.37
C TYR A 138 15.75 -3.66 -16.10
N LYS A 139 16.87 -4.03 -15.48
CA LYS A 139 17.88 -3.06 -15.04
C LYS A 139 18.68 -2.53 -16.22
N GLU A 140 19.11 -3.39 -17.13
CA GLU A 140 19.83 -2.95 -18.33
C GLU A 140 18.96 -2.04 -19.21
N THR A 141 17.65 -2.35 -19.31
CA THR A 141 16.70 -1.47 -20.02
C THR A 141 16.60 -0.09 -19.37
N ILE A 142 16.28 0.00 -18.07
CA ILE A 142 16.02 1.29 -17.42
C ILE A 142 17.31 2.13 -17.27
N ARG A 143 18.48 1.49 -17.18
CA ARG A 143 19.78 2.18 -17.12
C ARG A 143 20.27 2.71 -18.47
N ASN A 144 19.63 2.32 -19.57
CA ASN A 144 20.02 2.75 -20.90
C ASN A 144 19.96 4.28 -21.04
N GLU A 145 20.93 4.87 -21.71
CA GLU A 145 21.02 6.33 -21.89
C GLU A 145 19.78 6.91 -22.58
N GLN A 146 19.19 6.18 -23.53
CA GLN A 146 18.01 6.62 -24.27
C GLN A 146 16.77 6.74 -23.37
N VAL A 147 16.68 5.94 -22.29
CA VAL A 147 15.60 6.05 -21.30
C VAL A 147 15.73 7.36 -20.55
N TRP A 148 16.95 7.72 -20.13
CA TRP A 148 17.22 9.02 -19.50
C TRP A 148 16.91 10.19 -20.43
N GLN A 149 17.38 10.14 -21.68
CA GLN A 149 17.13 11.19 -22.68
C GLN A 149 15.62 11.35 -22.92
N THR A 150 14.90 10.24 -23.12
CA THR A 150 13.44 10.25 -23.33
C THR A 150 12.70 10.83 -22.12
N TYR A 151 13.07 10.43 -20.91
CA TYR A 151 12.47 10.94 -19.68
C TYR A 151 12.68 12.45 -19.56
N ARG A 152 13.93 12.91 -19.66
CA ARG A 152 14.29 14.33 -19.59
C ARG A 152 13.55 15.15 -20.65
N ASP A 153 13.54 14.71 -21.90
CA ASP A 153 12.97 15.45 -23.03
C ASP A 153 11.44 15.50 -22.96
N THR A 154 10.81 14.44 -22.44
CA THR A 154 9.36 14.42 -22.17
C THR A 154 9.02 15.39 -21.04
N LEU A 155 9.76 15.34 -19.93
CA LEU A 155 9.53 16.24 -18.80
C LEU A 155 9.77 17.71 -19.13
N ALA A 156 10.79 18.03 -19.91
CA ALA A 156 11.09 19.40 -20.30
C ALA A 156 9.86 20.08 -20.93
N LYS A 157 9.09 19.34 -21.73
CA LYS A 157 7.83 19.85 -22.33
C LYS A 157 6.77 20.18 -21.28
N PHE A 158 6.65 19.35 -20.25
CA PHE A 158 5.65 19.53 -19.18
C PHE A 158 6.07 20.58 -18.14
N ILE A 159 7.36 20.67 -17.83
CA ILE A 159 7.93 21.62 -16.85
C ILE A 159 7.84 23.06 -17.38
N ILE A 160 8.17 23.26 -18.66
CA ILE A 160 8.20 24.59 -19.30
C ILE A 160 6.78 25.14 -19.54
N GLY A 161 5.77 24.27 -19.65
CA GLY A 161 4.37 24.63 -19.96
C GLY A 161 3.51 25.16 -18.81
N GLU A 162 4.05 25.99 -17.90
CA GLU A 162 3.32 26.74 -16.84
C GLU A 162 3.08 26.08 -15.46
N ARG A 163 3.60 24.88 -15.14
CA ARG A 163 3.31 24.24 -13.82
C ARG A 163 4.47 24.07 -12.84
N ASN A 164 5.73 24.20 -13.22
CA ASN A 164 6.84 24.16 -12.26
C ASN A 164 8.20 24.63 -12.83
N PRO A 165 8.48 25.95 -12.96
CA PRO A 165 9.71 26.44 -13.59
C PRO A 165 11.01 26.07 -12.83
N ASP A 166 10.93 25.58 -11.58
CA ASP A 166 12.07 25.45 -10.66
C ASP A 166 12.53 23.99 -10.43
N ALA A 167 12.13 23.02 -11.25
CA ALA A 167 12.58 21.63 -11.10
C ALA A 167 14.08 21.49 -11.36
N SER A 168 14.84 21.06 -10.34
CA SER A 168 16.30 20.89 -10.46
C SER A 168 16.67 19.54 -11.10
N LEU A 169 17.91 19.41 -11.57
CA LEU A 169 18.42 18.15 -12.12
C LEU A 169 18.36 16.99 -11.09
N ILE A 170 18.56 17.29 -9.80
CA ILE A 170 18.47 16.29 -8.74
C ILE A 170 17.02 15.80 -8.58
N ASP A 171 16.04 16.69 -8.69
CA ASP A 171 14.62 16.33 -8.63
C ASP A 171 14.23 15.41 -9.78
N ILE A 172 14.66 15.75 -11.00
CA ILE A 172 14.43 14.93 -12.19
C ILE A 172 15.03 13.53 -11.99
N THR A 173 16.28 13.46 -11.51
CA THR A 173 16.97 12.20 -11.24
C THR A 173 16.24 11.35 -10.17
N ILE A 174 15.77 11.98 -9.09
CA ILE A 174 15.00 11.30 -8.05
C ILE A 174 13.67 10.77 -8.61
N GLY A 175 12.99 11.54 -9.46
CA GLY A 175 11.74 11.11 -10.09
C GLY A 175 11.92 9.84 -10.93
N LEU A 176 12.97 9.76 -11.77
CA LEU A 176 13.24 8.55 -12.55
C LEU A 176 13.58 7.36 -11.63
N ARG A 177 14.35 7.60 -10.55
CA ARG A 177 14.65 6.57 -9.55
C ARG A 177 13.39 6.04 -8.88
N TRP A 178 12.39 6.88 -8.60
CA TRP A 178 11.11 6.40 -8.06
C TRP A 178 10.32 5.59 -9.07
N ILE A 179 10.25 6.01 -10.33
CA ILE A 179 9.61 5.21 -11.39
C ILE A 179 10.31 3.84 -11.49
N TYR A 180 11.64 3.81 -11.51
CA TYR A 180 12.41 2.56 -11.48
C TYR A 180 12.03 1.69 -10.27
N ARG A 181 11.94 2.26 -9.06
CA ARG A 181 11.65 1.47 -7.84
C ARG A 181 10.23 0.93 -7.82
N PHE A 182 9.25 1.73 -8.24
CA PHE A 182 7.85 1.32 -8.29
C PHE A 182 7.57 0.23 -9.33
N LEU A 183 8.35 0.22 -10.42
CA LEU A 183 8.17 -0.74 -11.52
C LEU A 183 9.03 -2.00 -11.40
N ILE A 184 9.88 -2.13 -10.36
CA ILE A 184 10.67 -3.35 -10.08
C ILE A 184 9.86 -4.66 -10.19
N PRO A 185 8.59 -4.75 -9.72
CA PRO A 185 7.83 -5.98 -9.85
C PRO A 185 7.65 -6.48 -11.30
N LEU A 186 7.80 -5.62 -12.32
CA LEU A 186 7.82 -6.03 -13.73
C LEU A 186 9.04 -6.88 -14.10
N ALA A 187 10.13 -6.80 -13.32
CA ALA A 187 11.29 -7.67 -13.49
C ALA A 187 10.96 -9.14 -13.16
N ILE A 188 9.91 -9.38 -12.37
CA ILE A 188 9.56 -10.71 -11.85
C ILE A 188 8.36 -11.23 -12.63
N VAL A 189 8.64 -11.81 -13.80
CA VAL A 189 7.59 -12.27 -14.75
C VAL A 189 7.09 -13.68 -14.48
N ASN A 190 7.81 -14.46 -13.66
CA ASN A 190 7.40 -15.80 -13.26
C ASN A 190 6.45 -15.75 -12.07
N ILE A 191 5.19 -15.44 -12.35
CA ILE A 191 4.10 -15.43 -11.36
C ILE A 191 3.40 -16.79 -11.36
N PRO A 192 3.08 -17.37 -10.19
CA PRO A 192 2.37 -18.65 -10.12
C PRO A 192 0.97 -18.53 -10.72
N LYS A 193 0.55 -19.56 -11.47
CA LYS A 193 -0.84 -19.68 -11.90
C LYS A 193 -1.73 -19.97 -10.69
N VAL A 194 -2.72 -19.13 -10.47
CA VAL A 194 -3.70 -19.24 -9.37
C VAL A 194 -5.10 -18.93 -9.88
N ASP A 195 -6.12 -19.29 -9.09
CA ASP A 195 -7.53 -19.05 -9.44
C ASP A 195 -7.95 -17.60 -9.19
N VAL A 196 -7.32 -16.89 -8.24
CA VAL A 196 -7.61 -15.48 -7.92
C VAL A 196 -6.35 -14.75 -7.44
N SER A 197 -6.17 -13.50 -7.87
CA SER A 197 -5.22 -12.56 -7.27
C SER A 197 -5.95 -11.61 -6.31
N HIS A 198 -5.51 -11.53 -5.05
CA HIS A 198 -6.15 -10.73 -4.01
C HIS A 198 -5.22 -9.62 -3.53
N LEU A 199 -5.55 -8.37 -3.86
CA LEU A 199 -4.83 -7.17 -3.43
C LEU A 199 -5.36 -6.65 -2.09
N THR A 200 -4.48 -6.20 -1.21
CA THR A 200 -4.85 -5.56 0.06
C THR A 200 -4.90 -4.03 0.02
N LEU A 201 -4.55 -3.42 -1.13
CA LEU A 201 -4.55 -1.98 -1.37
C LEU A 201 -4.54 -1.66 -2.86
N SER A 202 -5.03 -0.47 -3.23
CA SER A 202 -5.13 -0.01 -4.63
C SER A 202 -3.89 0.77 -5.08
N GLY A 203 -2.72 0.15 -5.04
CA GLY A 203 -1.41 0.75 -5.31
C GLY A 203 -0.51 -0.11 -6.20
N PHE A 204 0.79 0.18 -6.21
CA PHE A 204 1.80 -0.52 -7.03
C PHE A 204 1.89 -2.05 -6.89
N PRO A 205 1.48 -2.67 -5.76
CA PRO A 205 1.34 -4.13 -5.68
C PRO A 205 0.38 -4.74 -6.70
N VAL A 206 -0.36 -3.94 -7.48
CA VAL A 206 -1.18 -4.44 -8.60
C VAL A 206 -0.36 -5.13 -9.69
N ILE A 207 0.93 -4.82 -9.88
CA ILE A 207 1.74 -5.34 -10.99
C ILE A 207 1.74 -6.88 -11.09
N PRO A 208 2.08 -7.67 -10.04
CA PRO A 208 1.98 -9.12 -10.11
C PRO A 208 0.56 -9.65 -10.40
N ALA A 209 -0.49 -8.95 -9.96
CA ALA A 209 -1.87 -9.29 -10.29
C ALA A 209 -2.17 -9.05 -11.78
N LEU A 210 -1.67 -7.95 -12.36
CA LEU A 210 -1.78 -7.66 -13.80
C LEU A 210 -1.06 -8.73 -14.61
N ILE A 211 0.15 -9.12 -14.22
CA ILE A 211 0.91 -10.18 -14.88
C ILE A 211 0.12 -11.51 -14.85
N ALA A 212 -0.44 -11.90 -13.70
CA ALA A 212 -1.27 -13.10 -13.59
C ALA A 212 -2.54 -13.00 -14.46
N ASN A 213 -3.17 -11.82 -14.51
CA ASN A 213 -4.34 -11.55 -15.34
C ASN A 213 -4.02 -11.67 -16.83
N TYR A 214 -2.97 -11.02 -17.32
CA TYR A 214 -2.57 -11.08 -18.73
C TYR A 214 -2.14 -12.49 -19.15
N LYS A 215 -1.34 -13.16 -18.30
CA LYS A 215 -0.75 -14.46 -18.62
C LYS A 215 -1.73 -15.62 -18.52
N TYR A 216 -2.66 -15.58 -17.55
CA TYR A 216 -3.52 -16.72 -17.23
C TYR A 216 -5.01 -16.40 -17.21
N GLY A 217 -5.42 -15.14 -17.41
CA GLY A 217 -6.80 -14.71 -17.22
C GLY A 217 -7.23 -14.68 -15.76
N THR A 218 -6.28 -14.70 -14.81
CA THR A 218 -6.59 -14.73 -13.37
C THR A 218 -7.40 -13.47 -12.97
N PRO A 219 -8.59 -13.63 -12.37
CA PRO A 219 -9.38 -12.50 -11.90
C PRO A 219 -8.75 -11.83 -10.67
N ILE A 220 -8.98 -10.52 -10.54
CA ILE A 220 -8.41 -9.69 -9.49
C ILE A 220 -9.51 -9.28 -8.50
N ILE A 221 -9.25 -9.46 -7.21
CA ILE A 221 -10.07 -8.96 -6.11
C ILE A 221 -9.26 -7.93 -5.32
N LEU A 222 -9.89 -6.84 -4.91
CA LEU A 222 -9.31 -5.84 -4.03
C LEU A 222 -10.04 -5.85 -2.69
N THR A 223 -9.30 -5.93 -1.57
CA THR A 223 -9.80 -5.52 -0.26
C THR A 223 -9.09 -4.25 0.17
N GLU A 224 -9.84 -3.16 0.32
CA GLU A 224 -9.30 -1.85 0.71
C GLU A 224 -9.55 -1.59 2.20
N HIS A 225 -8.48 -1.69 3.00
CA HIS A 225 -8.52 -1.47 4.46
C HIS A 225 -8.50 0.00 4.86
N GLY A 226 -7.78 0.81 4.08
CA GLY A 226 -7.70 2.26 4.18
C GLY A 226 -7.67 2.82 2.76
N VAL A 227 -8.14 4.06 2.57
CA VAL A 227 -8.17 4.68 1.24
C VAL A 227 -6.73 4.99 0.84
N PHE A 228 -6.15 4.16 -0.04
CA PHE A 228 -4.72 4.26 -0.40
C PHE A 228 -4.36 5.66 -0.87
N ILE A 229 -5.14 6.20 -1.81
CA ILE A 229 -4.83 7.51 -2.40
C ILE A 229 -4.95 8.65 -1.37
N ARG A 230 -5.91 8.58 -0.45
CA ARG A 230 -6.03 9.57 0.63
C ARG A 230 -4.82 9.54 1.55
N GLU A 231 -4.40 8.36 1.97
CA GLU A 231 -3.20 8.19 2.82
C GLU A 231 -1.95 8.67 2.09
N ARG A 232 -1.85 8.38 0.78
CA ARG A 232 -0.76 8.83 -0.07
C ARG A 232 -0.71 10.35 -0.20
N LEU A 233 -1.85 11.00 -0.43
CA LEU A 233 -1.96 12.46 -0.50
C LEU A 233 -1.55 13.12 0.82
N LEU A 234 -1.97 12.58 1.96
CA LEU A 234 -1.57 13.08 3.28
C LEU A 234 -0.06 12.94 3.51
N ALA A 235 0.52 11.79 3.16
CA ALA A 235 1.96 11.56 3.28
C ALA A 235 2.77 12.51 2.38
N ILE A 236 2.33 12.71 1.13
CA ILE A 236 2.98 13.63 0.19
C ILE A 236 2.85 15.08 0.67
N ASN A 237 1.69 15.49 1.18
CA ASN A 237 1.47 16.83 1.69
C ASN A 237 2.45 17.17 2.83
N ASN A 238 2.66 16.23 3.76
CA ASN A 238 3.54 16.39 4.92
C ASN A 238 5.03 16.22 4.60
N SER A 239 5.40 15.86 3.37
CA SER A 239 6.80 15.72 2.97
C SER A 239 7.44 17.06 2.61
N GLU A 240 8.76 17.15 2.74
CA GLU A 240 9.57 18.30 2.31
C GLU A 240 9.96 18.23 0.81
N TYR A 241 9.36 17.32 0.04
CA TYR A 241 9.71 17.17 -1.36
C TYR A 241 9.35 18.42 -2.18
N PRO A 242 10.18 18.80 -3.18
CA PRO A 242 9.83 19.83 -4.14
C PRO A 242 8.54 19.51 -4.89
N TYR A 243 7.85 20.55 -5.37
CA TYR A 243 6.56 20.41 -6.04
C TYR A 243 6.60 19.42 -7.22
N PHE A 244 7.70 19.37 -7.98
CA PHE A 244 7.91 18.42 -9.07
C PHE A 244 7.69 16.97 -8.62
N LEU A 245 8.39 16.59 -7.54
CA LEU A 245 8.36 15.25 -6.97
C LEU A 245 6.99 14.94 -6.36
N LYS A 246 6.37 15.90 -5.68
CA LYS A 246 5.00 15.76 -5.18
C LYS A 246 4.01 15.52 -6.33
N SER A 247 4.10 16.29 -7.41
CA SER A 247 3.23 16.16 -8.58
C SER A 247 3.36 14.79 -9.24
N LEU A 248 4.59 14.31 -9.46
CA LEU A 248 4.84 12.96 -9.98
C LEU A 248 4.21 11.89 -9.08
N LEU A 249 4.46 11.94 -7.78
CA LEU A 249 3.94 10.94 -6.85
C LEU A 249 2.41 10.92 -6.80
N ILE A 250 1.77 12.10 -6.79
CA ILE A 250 0.31 12.20 -6.81
C ILE A 250 -0.22 11.57 -8.08
N ARG A 251 0.18 12.09 -9.24
CA ARG A 251 -0.34 11.66 -10.55
C ARG A 251 -0.15 10.17 -10.79
N PHE A 252 1.04 9.65 -10.47
CA PHE A 252 1.31 8.24 -10.68
C PHE A 252 0.53 7.35 -9.70
N SER A 253 0.38 7.76 -8.44
CA SER A 253 -0.43 7.02 -7.46
C SER A 253 -1.92 7.02 -7.83
N GLU A 254 -2.45 8.13 -8.33
CA GLU A 254 -3.83 8.24 -8.82
C GLU A 254 -4.06 7.34 -10.04
N ALA A 255 -3.14 7.37 -11.01
CA ALA A 255 -3.18 6.51 -12.19
C ALA A 255 -3.23 5.02 -11.82
N ILE A 256 -2.38 4.58 -10.90
CA ILE A 256 -2.35 3.19 -10.44
C ILE A 256 -3.62 2.83 -9.65
N ALA A 257 -4.10 3.70 -8.77
CA ALA A 257 -5.33 3.44 -8.03
C ALA A 257 -6.53 3.25 -8.98
N ARG A 258 -6.65 4.13 -10.00
CA ARG A 258 -7.66 4.01 -11.06
C ARG A 258 -7.53 2.68 -11.82
N LEU A 259 -6.31 2.26 -12.14
CA LEU A 259 -6.06 0.99 -12.83
C LEU A 259 -6.50 -0.21 -11.99
N VAL A 260 -6.20 -0.19 -10.68
CA VAL A 260 -6.66 -1.25 -9.77
C VAL A 260 -8.18 -1.34 -9.77
N TYR A 261 -8.88 -0.20 -9.66
CA TYR A 261 -10.34 -0.19 -9.67
C TYR A 261 -10.94 -0.64 -11.00
N HIS A 262 -10.31 -0.30 -12.12
CA HIS A 262 -10.71 -0.76 -13.44
C HIS A 262 -10.58 -2.30 -13.55
N LYS A 263 -9.45 -2.87 -13.11
CA LYS A 263 -9.12 -4.29 -13.28
C LYS A 263 -9.69 -5.23 -12.22
N ALA A 264 -10.02 -4.72 -11.04
CA ALA A 264 -10.67 -5.53 -10.02
C ALA A 264 -12.08 -5.95 -10.48
N GLU A 265 -12.43 -7.23 -10.30
CA GLU A 265 -13.79 -7.75 -10.51
C GLU A 265 -14.68 -7.44 -9.31
N VAL A 266 -14.09 -7.44 -8.11
CA VAL A 266 -14.76 -7.14 -6.84
C VAL A 266 -13.87 -6.22 -6.02
N ILE A 267 -14.48 -5.15 -5.49
CA ILE A 267 -13.84 -4.17 -4.61
C ILE A 267 -14.53 -4.27 -3.25
N ILE A 268 -13.79 -4.79 -2.27
CA ILE A 268 -14.24 -5.03 -0.91
C ILE A 268 -13.74 -3.88 -0.03
N SER A 269 -14.64 -3.01 0.41
CA SER A 269 -14.32 -1.96 1.37
C SER A 269 -14.60 -2.47 2.79
N VAL A 270 -13.72 -2.17 3.75
CA VAL A 270 -13.95 -2.52 5.16
C VAL A 270 -14.95 -1.60 5.86
N ASN A 271 -15.38 -0.52 5.20
CA ASN A 271 -16.38 0.42 5.71
C ASN A 271 -17.10 1.14 4.54
N LYS A 272 -18.23 1.80 4.81
CA LYS A 272 -18.99 2.60 3.83
C LYS A 272 -18.33 3.93 3.47
N PHE A 273 -17.45 4.44 4.32
CA PHE A 273 -16.81 5.74 4.14
C PHE A 273 -15.80 5.73 2.98
N ASN A 274 -15.03 4.65 2.85
CA ASN A 274 -14.00 4.47 1.83
C ASN A 274 -14.60 4.51 0.42
N GLN A 275 -15.81 3.97 0.24
CA GLN A 275 -16.53 3.96 -1.04
C GLN A 275 -16.71 5.33 -1.68
N LYS A 276 -16.73 6.43 -0.89
CA LYS A 276 -16.79 7.78 -1.46
C LYS A 276 -15.53 8.08 -2.27
N TRP A 277 -14.37 7.71 -1.75
CA TRP A 277 -13.09 7.90 -2.41
C TRP A 277 -12.94 6.97 -3.61
N GLU A 278 -13.25 5.69 -3.43
CA GLU A 278 -13.22 4.69 -4.52
C GLU A 278 -14.05 5.16 -5.73
N LYS A 279 -15.27 5.65 -5.51
CA LYS A 279 -16.12 6.21 -6.58
C LYS A 279 -15.53 7.46 -7.21
N TRP A 280 -14.93 8.34 -6.41
CA TRP A 280 -14.33 9.57 -6.92
C TRP A 280 -13.17 9.27 -7.88
N TYR A 281 -12.43 8.18 -7.63
CA TYR A 281 -11.38 7.67 -8.51
C TYR A 281 -11.88 6.67 -9.56
N GLY A 282 -13.18 6.66 -9.87
CA GLY A 282 -13.73 5.96 -11.03
C GLY A 282 -14.06 4.48 -10.82
N ALA A 283 -14.06 3.98 -9.58
CA ALA A 283 -14.47 2.60 -9.32
C ALA A 283 -15.97 2.38 -9.58
N ASP A 284 -16.32 1.30 -10.29
CA ASP A 284 -17.70 0.95 -10.59
C ASP A 284 -18.46 0.51 -9.32
N PRO A 285 -19.52 1.23 -8.91
CA PRO A 285 -20.34 0.86 -7.75
C PRO A 285 -20.93 -0.56 -7.81
N LYS A 286 -21.10 -1.15 -8.99
CA LYS A 286 -21.60 -2.52 -9.14
C LYS A 286 -20.63 -3.58 -8.60
N LYS A 287 -19.32 -3.27 -8.62
CA LYS A 287 -18.23 -4.12 -8.13
C LYS A 287 -18.07 -4.06 -6.60
N PHE A 288 -18.76 -3.12 -5.95
CA PHE A 288 -18.57 -2.87 -4.52
C PHE A 288 -19.19 -3.93 -3.62
N ARG A 289 -18.44 -4.33 -2.60
CA ARG A 289 -18.90 -5.16 -1.48
C ARG A 289 -18.37 -4.56 -0.19
N ILE A 290 -19.14 -4.70 0.89
CA ILE A 290 -18.71 -4.24 2.21
C ILE A 290 -18.54 -5.47 3.09
N ILE A 291 -17.32 -5.66 3.57
CA ILE A 291 -16.99 -6.70 4.55
C ILE A 291 -16.24 -6.03 5.68
N TYR A 292 -16.93 -5.79 6.80
CA TYR A 292 -16.32 -5.20 7.98
C TYR A 292 -15.27 -6.14 8.59
N ASN A 293 -14.22 -5.56 9.14
CA ASN A 293 -13.26 -6.33 9.93
C ASN A 293 -13.98 -6.98 11.13
N GLY A 294 -13.74 -8.28 11.33
CA GLY A 294 -14.25 -9.03 12.46
C GLY A 294 -13.37 -8.91 13.70
N ILE A 295 -13.95 -9.25 14.85
CA ILE A 295 -13.25 -9.46 16.12
C ILE A 295 -13.45 -10.91 16.57
N ASP A 296 -12.58 -11.43 17.44
CA ASP A 296 -12.78 -12.78 17.99
C ASP A 296 -13.95 -12.78 18.99
N PRO A 297 -15.09 -13.44 18.68
CA PRO A 297 -16.26 -13.43 19.56
C PRO A 297 -16.05 -14.21 20.86
N LYS A 298 -14.99 -15.04 20.95
CA LYS A 298 -14.65 -15.75 22.21
C LYS A 298 -13.96 -14.82 23.19
N VAL A 299 -13.19 -13.85 22.69
CA VAL A 299 -12.50 -12.83 23.48
C VAL A 299 -13.44 -11.65 23.76
N PHE A 300 -14.07 -11.12 22.72
CA PHE A 300 -14.93 -9.94 22.80
C PHE A 300 -16.40 -10.37 22.87
N LYS A 301 -16.85 -10.61 24.10
CA LYS A 301 -18.25 -10.88 24.43
C LYS A 301 -18.80 -9.82 25.37
N PRO A 302 -20.08 -9.43 25.25
CA PRO A 302 -20.72 -8.56 26.22
C PRO A 302 -20.56 -9.14 27.63
N GLY A 303 -20.07 -8.33 28.56
CA GLY A 303 -19.86 -8.69 29.95
C GLY A 303 -20.44 -7.61 30.87
N PRO A 304 -20.71 -7.95 32.14
CA PRO A 304 -21.10 -6.94 33.11
C PRO A 304 -19.97 -5.94 33.30
N LYS A 305 -20.33 -4.70 33.61
CA LYS A 305 -19.35 -3.68 33.97
C LYS A 305 -18.58 -4.10 35.23
N PRO A 306 -17.27 -3.81 35.34
CA PRO A 306 -16.51 -4.09 36.55
C PRO A 306 -17.19 -3.53 37.80
N ALA A 307 -17.18 -4.26 38.91
CA ALA A 307 -17.93 -3.91 40.12
C ALA A 307 -17.65 -2.49 40.62
N HIS A 308 -16.39 -2.05 40.56
CA HIS A 308 -15.96 -0.72 40.97
C HIS A 308 -16.44 0.43 40.06
N LEU A 309 -16.98 0.14 38.87
CA LEU A 309 -17.48 1.13 37.91
C LEU A 309 -18.99 1.00 37.65
N LYS A 310 -19.67 0.09 38.34
CA LYS A 310 -21.04 -0.33 38.03
C LYS A 310 -22.01 0.85 37.84
N ASP A 311 -21.97 1.81 38.76
CA ASP A 311 -22.89 2.95 38.81
C ASP A 311 -22.22 4.29 38.42
N ILE A 312 -21.01 4.24 37.86
CA ILE A 312 -20.23 5.43 37.50
C ILE A 312 -20.22 5.57 35.97
N PRO A 313 -20.70 6.64 35.33
CA PRO A 313 -20.55 6.82 33.89
C PRO A 313 -19.08 6.70 33.46
N THR A 314 -18.78 5.82 32.51
CA THR A 314 -17.39 5.53 32.11
C THR A 314 -17.22 5.64 30.61
N VAL A 315 -16.23 6.43 30.18
CA VAL A 315 -15.75 6.53 28.81
C VAL A 315 -14.45 5.75 28.71
N VAL A 316 -14.33 4.85 27.74
CA VAL A 316 -13.13 4.04 27.53
C VAL A 316 -12.55 4.32 26.15
N ALA A 317 -11.25 4.58 26.08
CA ALA A 317 -10.48 4.60 24.84
C ALA A 317 -9.34 3.59 24.91
N LEU A 318 -9.16 2.84 23.83
CA LEU A 318 -8.01 1.96 23.62
C LEU A 318 -7.26 2.48 22.39
N ALA A 319 -6.20 3.25 22.60
CA ALA A 319 -5.44 3.89 21.53
C ALA A 319 -4.01 4.17 21.98
N ARG A 320 -3.03 4.02 21.06
CA ARG A 320 -1.66 4.52 21.29
C ARG A 320 -1.71 6.03 21.58
N ILE A 321 -0.85 6.49 22.47
CA ILE A 321 -0.81 7.90 22.90
C ILE A 321 0.10 8.67 21.94
N PHE A 322 -0.50 9.19 20.86
CA PHE A 322 0.20 10.00 19.86
C PHE A 322 -0.76 10.98 19.16
N GLU A 323 -0.20 11.98 18.48
CA GLU A 323 -0.90 13.17 17.97
C GLU A 323 -2.10 12.83 17.10
N LEU A 324 -1.96 11.84 16.20
CA LEU A 324 -3.02 11.47 15.25
C LEU A 324 -4.28 10.92 15.95
N LYS A 325 -4.15 10.41 17.18
CA LYS A 325 -5.30 9.92 17.96
C LYS A 325 -5.99 11.01 18.77
N ASP A 326 -5.38 12.18 18.85
CA ASP A 326 -5.92 13.39 19.48
C ASP A 326 -6.46 13.15 20.91
N ILE A 327 -5.59 12.58 21.75
CA ILE A 327 -5.87 12.32 23.17
C ILE A 327 -6.09 13.64 23.94
N LEU A 328 -5.45 14.73 23.52
CA LEU A 328 -5.65 16.06 24.10
C LEU A 328 -7.11 16.52 24.00
N THR A 329 -7.77 16.33 22.84
CA THR A 329 -9.20 16.63 22.70
C THR A 329 -10.06 15.76 23.61
N MET A 330 -9.71 14.48 23.78
CA MET A 330 -10.40 13.59 24.73
C MET A 330 -10.28 14.10 26.17
N ILE A 331 -9.10 14.54 26.61
CA ILE A 331 -8.88 15.12 27.94
C ILE A 331 -9.73 16.38 28.13
N ARG A 332 -9.74 17.28 27.14
CA ARG A 332 -10.58 18.50 27.17
C ARG A 332 -12.06 18.16 27.26
N SER A 333 -12.51 17.11 26.56
CA SER A 333 -13.91 16.66 26.64
C SER A 333 -14.28 16.17 28.05
N CYS A 334 -13.36 15.53 28.78
CA CYS A 334 -13.57 15.12 30.16
C CYS A 334 -13.85 16.32 31.07
N ALA A 335 -13.08 17.41 30.94
CA ALA A 335 -13.32 18.65 31.69
C ALA A 335 -14.69 19.26 31.41
N VAL A 336 -15.22 19.14 30.19
CA VAL A 336 -16.57 19.59 29.85
C VAL A 336 -17.63 18.70 30.48
N VAL A 337 -17.49 17.38 30.36
CA VAL A 337 -18.48 16.41 30.89
C VAL A 337 -18.53 16.45 32.41
N LYS A 338 -17.38 16.56 33.08
CA LYS A 338 -17.25 16.66 34.54
C LYS A 338 -18.12 17.76 35.15
N LYS A 339 -18.38 18.86 34.42
CA LYS A 339 -19.25 19.95 34.90
C LYS A 339 -20.68 19.50 35.17
N ASN A 340 -21.17 18.50 34.44
CA ASN A 340 -22.53 17.96 34.58
C ASN A 340 -22.55 16.59 35.28
N ILE A 341 -21.47 15.81 35.15
CA ILE A 341 -21.33 14.47 35.74
C ILE A 341 -20.01 14.42 36.50
N PRO A 342 -19.95 14.93 37.76
CA PRO A 342 -18.71 15.06 38.51
C PRO A 342 -17.96 13.74 38.73
N GLU A 343 -18.67 12.63 38.81
CA GLU A 343 -18.16 11.28 39.06
C GLU A 343 -17.67 10.56 37.80
N VAL A 344 -17.82 11.14 36.59
CA VAL A 344 -17.45 10.50 35.32
C VAL A 344 -16.00 9.99 35.33
N GLN A 345 -15.79 8.81 34.76
CA GLN A 345 -14.47 8.21 34.61
C GLN A 345 -14.09 8.07 33.14
N TYR A 346 -12.94 8.60 32.77
CA TYR A 346 -12.29 8.42 31.48
C TYR A 346 -11.12 7.44 31.69
N LEU A 347 -11.18 6.29 31.02
CA LEU A 347 -10.13 5.29 31.05
C LEU A 347 -9.46 5.26 29.69
N VAL A 348 -8.19 5.66 29.64
CA VAL A 348 -7.38 5.59 28.43
C VAL A 348 -6.38 4.45 28.62
N TYR A 349 -6.44 3.49 27.72
CA TYR A 349 -5.49 2.38 27.67
C TYR A 349 -4.65 2.55 26.41
N GLY A 350 -3.35 2.75 26.56
CA GLY A 350 -2.47 3.02 25.44
C GLY A 350 -1.01 2.76 25.75
N ASP A 351 -0.21 2.63 24.69
CA ASP A 351 1.23 2.72 24.83
C ASP A 351 1.61 4.20 24.97
N ASP A 352 2.12 4.58 26.14
CA ASP A 352 2.51 5.94 26.53
C ASP A 352 4.00 6.22 26.34
N ASP A 353 4.78 5.20 26.02
CA ASP A 353 6.17 5.30 25.62
C ASP A 353 6.32 5.65 24.12
N ALA A 354 5.23 5.57 23.34
CA ALA A 354 5.26 5.77 21.90
C ALA A 354 5.76 7.17 21.48
N VAL A 355 5.33 8.23 22.18
CA VAL A 355 5.75 9.61 21.95
C VAL A 355 5.86 10.34 23.30
N PRO A 356 7.01 10.26 24.01
CA PRO A 356 7.13 10.74 25.39
C PRO A 356 6.75 12.21 25.60
N GLU A 357 7.08 13.08 24.65
CA GLU A 357 6.73 14.51 24.72
C GLU A 357 5.22 14.74 24.62
N TYR A 358 4.52 13.99 23.76
CA TYR A 358 3.06 14.08 23.64
C TYR A 358 2.37 13.55 24.89
N THR A 359 2.85 12.44 25.45
CA THR A 359 2.39 11.88 26.72
C THR A 359 2.56 12.87 27.86
N LYS A 360 3.72 13.54 27.95
CA LYS A 360 3.98 14.58 28.93
C LYS A 360 2.98 15.74 28.81
N GLY A 361 2.73 16.23 27.60
CA GLY A 361 1.73 17.27 27.36
C GLY A 361 0.31 16.84 27.76
N CYS A 362 -0.03 15.56 27.59
CA CYS A 362 -1.31 15.01 28.06
C CYS A 362 -1.40 15.02 29.60
N LEU A 363 -0.34 14.62 30.30
CA LEU A 363 -0.28 14.61 31.77
C LEU A 363 -0.34 16.02 32.38
N GLU A 364 0.34 16.98 31.76
CA GLU A 364 0.31 18.39 32.15
C GLU A 364 -1.12 18.95 32.01
N LEU A 365 -1.79 18.67 30.89
CA LEU A 365 -3.17 19.11 30.66
C LEU A 365 -4.18 18.49 31.65
N ILE A 366 -4.00 17.22 32.02
CA ILE A 366 -4.80 16.56 33.06
C ILE A 366 -4.66 17.30 34.39
N THR A 367 -3.44 17.73 34.71
CA THR A 367 -3.14 18.45 35.96
C THR A 367 -3.73 19.85 35.93
N GLU A 368 -3.54 20.58 34.83
CA GLU A 368 -4.08 21.93 34.61
C GLU A 368 -5.61 21.96 34.76
N LEU A 369 -6.29 20.96 34.22
CA LEU A 369 -7.76 20.86 34.26
C LEU A 369 -8.31 20.19 35.53
N GLY A 370 -7.46 19.79 36.47
CA GLY A 370 -7.86 19.14 37.73
C GLY A 370 -8.61 17.82 37.51
N LEU A 371 -8.17 16.99 36.55
CA LEU A 371 -8.83 15.76 36.12
C LEU A 371 -8.25 14.48 36.71
N GLN A 372 -7.33 14.57 37.68
CA GLN A 372 -6.60 13.42 38.24
C GLN A 372 -7.53 12.34 38.84
N ASN A 373 -8.70 12.74 39.33
CA ASN A 373 -9.70 11.81 39.89
C ASN A 373 -10.71 11.29 38.85
N ASN A 374 -10.71 11.85 37.65
CA ASN A 374 -11.67 11.54 36.58
C ASN A 374 -11.02 10.84 35.40
N LEU A 375 -9.70 10.92 35.26
CA LEU A 375 -8.96 10.27 34.19
C LEU A 375 -7.87 9.40 34.80
N ALA A 376 -8.05 8.09 34.67
CA ALA A 376 -7.11 7.09 35.18
C ALA A 376 -6.46 6.35 34.02
N LYS A 377 -5.15 6.09 34.20
CA LYS A 377 -4.25 5.36 33.31
C LYS A 377 -3.86 6.06 32.01
N PHE A 378 -2.58 5.87 31.70
CA PHE A 378 -2.15 5.57 30.35
C PHE A 378 -1.88 4.06 30.27
#